data_AF-A0A1Y2C3F5-F1
#
_entry.id   AF-A0A1Y2C3F5-F1
#
_cell.length_a   1.000
_cell.length_b   1.000
_cell.length_c   1.000
_cell.angle_alpha   90.00
_cell.angle_beta   90.00
_cell.angle_gamma   90.00
#
_symmetry.space_group_name_H-M   'P 1'
#
loop_
_entity.id
_entity.type
_entity.pdbx_description
1 polymer ?
#
loop_
_entity_poly.entity_id
_entity_poly.type
_entity_poly.pdbx_seq_one_letter_code
_entity_poly.pdbx_strand_id
1 'polypeptide(L)'
;MFKNIFKLITIFAAFSASVKASATLDYTKEGVLRKENECNINFVNFGIEKDISGLNVRKEIKANGTFNLSIGELKNGNVGLRSNESGYTFKDSEIVNYVKISQNGNAIDTFEVRPAPNGKFSLVVKNLSSCEGLTIKQTFKDDALMNTYLYYSNVTPDDIDHAFNIVEFGPSSNDVPYDTLSWNMNTGLDDIREKCRIYIDFHETNNVGGLHWVWYLSTDTINADKCDNPTFYDTVKKSYASMEVMDELFGDHYNGYVIKREGKENGHMDGILVDQKYLIEIYQNGCDEQNKDQVICTISSNKKLTYDEFTQLFIENCSSVIEDPYAKVEWSVDEKGVNAKFESYSLNITNYNRGALPKNENDSVSYKEFKAANSSGIARFNVSTSCGNGSYIGEKCECKPCSKNCATCTSGDSCTSCVDGYVLQNGRCEEIIITTTTTENVSTTTEVETETESVSVSTESEEPTESVSVSTENEEPTESVSVSTENEEPTESVSISTENEEPTESVSVSTENEEPTESVSISTENEEPTESGSVSTENDEPTTDIETDDGSDSDGDDAELTEAPTELGDDENSSDNEGEKETEKEKTTTVTKITTVVKPKTARKCYVKKH
;
A
#
# COMPACT_ATOMS: atom_id res chain seq x y z
N MET A 1 39.42 -43.33 69.62
CA MET A 1 38.49 -43.72 68.52
C MET A 1 38.46 -42.57 67.52
N PHE A 2 38.37 -42.87 66.21
CA PHE A 2 37.86 -42.04 65.09
C PHE A 2 37.74 -40.50 65.27
N LYS A 3 38.21 -39.64 64.36
CA LYS A 3 38.02 -39.67 62.88
C LYS A 3 38.95 -38.66 62.15
N ASN A 4 39.25 -38.95 60.87
CA ASN A 4 39.46 -38.06 59.71
C ASN A 4 40.24 -36.74 59.90
N ILE A 5 41.39 -36.47 59.26
CA ILE A 5 41.70 -36.48 57.81
C ILE A 5 40.69 -35.68 56.97
N PHE A 6 41.04 -34.43 56.65
CA PHE A 6 40.83 -33.87 55.32
C PHE A 6 41.97 -32.89 55.00
N LYS A 7 42.79 -33.21 54.00
CA LYS A 7 43.68 -32.23 53.35
C LYS A 7 42.83 -31.43 52.38
N LEU A 8 42.81 -30.11 52.50
CA LEU A 8 42.27 -29.26 51.44
C LEU A 8 43.33 -29.14 50.34
N ILE A 9 43.06 -29.70 49.16
CA ILE A 9 43.84 -29.46 47.95
C ILE A 9 43.17 -28.28 47.24
N THR A 10 43.78 -27.11 47.32
CA THR A 10 43.31 -25.94 46.55
C THR A 10 43.72 -26.12 45.08
N ILE A 11 42.86 -26.76 44.30
CA ILE A 11 43.00 -26.80 42.84
C ILE A 11 42.62 -25.42 42.31
N PHE A 12 43.61 -24.65 41.88
CA PHE A 12 43.40 -23.47 41.06
C PHE A 12 42.92 -23.92 39.67
N ALA A 13 41.61 -24.12 39.53
CA ALA A 13 40.97 -24.26 38.23
C ALA A 13 40.93 -22.88 37.57
N ALA A 14 42.01 -22.54 36.87
CA ALA A 14 42.05 -21.37 36.00
C ALA A 14 41.11 -21.61 34.81
N PHE A 15 39.82 -21.34 35.02
CA PHE A 15 38.88 -21.08 33.93
C PHE A 15 39.33 -19.78 33.25
N SER A 16 40.24 -19.92 32.30
CA SER A 16 40.43 -18.94 31.24
C SER A 16 39.17 -18.93 30.38
N ALA A 17 38.14 -18.22 30.86
CA ALA A 17 37.05 -17.76 30.03
C ALA A 17 37.67 -16.84 28.99
N SER A 18 38.04 -17.41 27.85
CA SER A 18 38.48 -16.66 26.68
C SER A 18 37.27 -15.86 26.21
N VAL A 19 37.22 -14.59 26.62
CA VAL A 19 36.25 -13.64 26.11
C VAL A 19 36.50 -13.54 24.61
N LYS A 20 35.69 -14.26 23.82
CA LYS A 20 35.76 -14.22 22.36
C LYS A 20 35.43 -12.78 21.98
N ALA A 21 36.39 -12.07 21.41
CA ALA A 21 36.16 -10.70 20.97
C ALA A 21 34.99 -10.70 19.98
N SER A 22 33.99 -9.83 20.22
CA SER A 22 32.85 -9.71 19.32
C SER A 22 33.35 -9.32 17.94
N ALA A 23 32.72 -9.85 16.89
CA ALA A 23 33.02 -9.43 15.53
C ALA A 23 32.68 -7.95 15.35
N THR A 24 33.53 -7.21 14.64
CA THR A 24 33.23 -5.83 14.25
C THR A 24 32.49 -5.82 12.92
N LEU A 25 31.65 -4.81 12.69
CA LEU A 25 30.82 -4.67 11.51
C LEU A 25 31.15 -3.36 10.77
N ASP A 26 31.33 -3.46 9.46
CA ASP A 26 31.39 -2.30 8.56
C ASP A 26 30.14 -2.31 7.67
N TYR A 27 29.37 -1.22 7.69
CA TYR A 27 28.18 -1.05 6.86
C TYR A 27 28.56 -0.39 5.52
N THR A 28 28.67 -1.21 4.47
CA THR A 28 29.17 -0.87 3.13
C THR A 28 28.07 -0.91 2.08
N LYS A 29 28.25 -0.23 0.94
CA LYS A 29 27.25 -0.26 -0.14
C LYS A 29 27.03 -1.67 -0.66
N GLU A 30 27.98 -2.57 -0.47
CA GLU A 30 28.02 -3.95 -0.92
C GLU A 30 27.41 -4.93 0.11
N GLY A 31 27.09 -4.49 1.33
CA GLY A 31 26.57 -5.32 2.42
C GLY A 31 27.16 -4.99 3.80
N VAL A 32 26.86 -5.85 4.77
CA VAL A 32 27.41 -5.80 6.13
C VAL A 32 28.67 -6.65 6.19
N LEU A 33 29.84 -6.01 6.16
CA LEU A 33 31.12 -6.69 6.26
C LEU A 33 31.42 -7.02 7.73
N ARG A 34 31.22 -8.29 8.08
CA ARG A 34 31.59 -8.87 9.37
C ARG A 34 33.08 -9.17 9.40
N LYS A 35 33.80 -8.65 10.41
CA LYS A 35 35.23 -8.90 10.63
C LYS A 35 35.46 -9.66 11.93
N GLU A 36 36.07 -10.84 11.81
CA GLU A 36 36.51 -11.66 12.94
C GLU A 36 37.77 -12.44 12.54
N ASN A 37 38.66 -12.73 13.50
CA ASN A 37 39.86 -13.54 13.29
C ASN A 37 39.60 -14.89 12.59
N GLU A 38 38.40 -15.47 12.77
CA GLU A 38 37.97 -16.67 12.05
C GLU A 38 37.83 -16.40 10.55
N CYS A 39 36.99 -15.43 10.14
CA CYS A 39 36.75 -15.14 8.74
C CYS A 39 36.09 -13.76 8.60
N ASN A 40 36.59 -12.95 7.66
CA ASN A 40 35.85 -11.77 7.19
C ASN A 40 34.82 -12.23 6.14
N ILE A 41 33.58 -11.78 6.27
CA ILE A 41 32.47 -12.20 5.41
C ILE A 41 31.55 -11.00 5.18
N ASN A 42 31.23 -10.70 3.92
CA ASN A 42 30.22 -9.72 3.57
C ASN A 42 28.83 -10.38 3.54
N PHE A 43 27.86 -9.84 4.28
CA PHE A 43 26.49 -10.35 4.33
C PHE A 43 25.52 -9.38 3.66
N VAL A 44 24.65 -9.89 2.78
CA VAL A 44 23.65 -9.10 2.06
C VAL A 44 22.25 -9.63 2.39
N ASN A 45 21.38 -8.73 2.84
CA ASN A 45 19.98 -8.97 3.22
C ASN A 45 19.78 -9.87 4.46
N PHE A 46 20.77 -9.96 5.38
CA PHE A 46 20.74 -10.85 6.55
C PHE A 46 20.36 -10.21 7.90
N GLY A 47 20.01 -8.94 7.94
CA GLY A 47 19.84 -8.18 9.18
C GLY A 47 21.08 -7.36 9.54
N ILE A 48 21.07 -6.79 10.75
CA ILE A 48 22.13 -5.92 11.28
C ILE A 48 22.63 -6.38 12.66
N GLU A 49 23.61 -5.66 13.22
CA GLU A 49 24.06 -5.81 14.60
C GLU A 49 24.27 -7.26 15.09
N LYS A 50 23.44 -7.74 16.01
CA LYS A 50 23.57 -9.05 16.66
C LYS A 50 23.29 -10.20 15.71
N ASP A 51 22.48 -10.00 14.68
CA ASP A 51 22.19 -11.02 13.67
C ASP A 51 23.41 -11.38 12.82
N ILE A 52 24.36 -10.45 12.70
CA ILE A 52 25.61 -10.66 11.97
C ILE A 52 26.79 -10.87 12.93
N SER A 53 26.97 -10.00 13.92
CA SER A 53 28.10 -10.09 14.86
C SER A 53 28.04 -11.34 15.74
N GLY A 54 26.83 -11.74 16.17
CA GLY A 54 26.58 -12.91 17.03
C GLY A 54 26.69 -14.27 16.34
N LEU A 55 26.88 -14.32 15.02
CA LEU A 55 26.96 -15.58 14.28
C LEU A 55 28.11 -16.49 14.74
N ASN A 56 27.82 -17.78 14.84
CA ASN A 56 28.82 -18.80 15.17
C ASN A 56 29.60 -19.22 13.92
N VAL A 57 30.64 -18.46 13.59
CA VAL A 57 31.57 -18.74 12.47
C VAL A 57 32.73 -19.61 12.95
N ARG A 58 33.08 -20.67 12.21
CA ARG A 58 34.20 -21.58 12.50
C ARG A 58 34.88 -22.10 11.23
N LYS A 59 36.21 -22.08 11.22
CA LYS A 59 37.03 -22.80 10.22
C LYS A 59 37.33 -24.24 10.63
N GLU A 60 37.16 -25.17 9.69
CA GLU A 60 37.66 -26.55 9.77
C GLU A 60 38.76 -26.74 8.72
N ILE A 61 40.03 -26.64 9.15
CA ILE A 61 41.20 -26.74 8.27
C ILE A 61 41.47 -28.19 7.88
N LYS A 62 41.67 -28.43 6.58
CA LYS A 62 42.00 -29.74 5.99
C LYS A 62 43.50 -29.88 5.77
N ALA A 63 43.96 -31.12 5.66
CA ALA A 63 45.38 -31.45 5.48
C ALA A 63 46.03 -30.88 4.20
N ASN A 64 45.23 -30.48 3.19
CA ASN A 64 45.69 -29.83 1.96
C ASN A 64 45.75 -28.29 2.06
N GLY A 65 45.49 -27.71 3.24
CA GLY A 65 45.50 -26.26 3.46
C GLY A 65 44.20 -25.53 3.12
N THR A 66 43.22 -26.17 2.47
CA THR A 66 41.86 -25.59 2.34
C THR A 66 41.07 -25.80 3.62
N PHE A 67 39.95 -25.10 3.78
CA PHE A 67 39.06 -25.25 4.93
C PHE A 67 37.59 -25.39 4.51
N ASN A 68 36.78 -26.01 5.36
CA ASN A 68 35.34 -25.76 5.36
C ASN A 68 35.05 -24.58 6.29
N LEU A 69 34.11 -23.71 5.91
CA LEU A 69 33.63 -22.62 6.75
C LEU A 69 32.21 -22.93 7.20
N SER A 70 32.02 -23.12 8.50
CA SER A 70 30.70 -23.29 9.11
C SER A 70 30.20 -21.96 9.63
N ILE A 71 28.94 -21.62 9.34
CA ILE A 71 28.26 -20.40 9.79
C ILE A 71 26.90 -20.84 10.33
N GLY A 72 26.69 -20.73 11.63
CA GLY A 72 25.44 -21.13 12.28
C GLY A 72 24.51 -19.96 12.60
N GLU A 73 23.22 -20.26 12.77
CA GLU A 73 22.17 -19.37 13.30
C GLU A 73 21.77 -18.17 12.41
N LEU A 74 21.90 -18.28 11.09
CA LEU A 74 21.41 -17.27 10.13
C LEU A 74 19.88 -17.21 10.13
N LYS A 75 19.29 -16.02 10.23
CA LYS A 75 17.84 -15.83 10.03
C LYS A 75 17.46 -16.07 8.56
N ASN A 76 16.41 -16.87 8.33
CA ASN A 76 15.82 -17.03 7.00
C ASN A 76 14.70 -15.99 6.80
N GLY A 77 14.96 -14.96 6.00
CA GLY A 77 14.00 -13.89 5.70
C GLY A 77 12.79 -14.36 4.88
N ASN A 78 12.81 -15.57 4.33
CA ASN A 78 11.65 -16.15 3.64
C ASN A 78 10.61 -16.78 4.59
N VAL A 79 10.92 -16.91 5.88
CA VAL A 79 10.02 -17.49 6.89
C VAL A 79 8.87 -16.52 7.14
N GLY A 80 7.65 -16.93 6.77
CA GLY A 80 6.44 -16.13 6.89
C GLY A 80 6.50 -14.80 6.13
N LEU A 81 7.19 -14.78 4.98
CA LEU A 81 7.31 -13.61 4.11
C LEU A 81 5.95 -13.07 3.62
N ARG A 82 5.00 -13.97 3.40
CA ARG A 82 3.56 -13.68 3.25
C ARG A 82 2.77 -14.57 4.22
N SER A 83 1.49 -14.24 4.44
CA SER A 83 0.60 -15.12 5.19
C SER A 83 0.29 -16.42 4.46
N ASN A 84 -0.17 -17.42 5.21
CA ASN A 84 -0.62 -18.69 4.63
C ASN A 84 -1.90 -18.51 3.77
N GLU A 85 -2.72 -17.49 4.02
CA GLU A 85 -3.94 -17.20 3.25
C GLU A 85 -3.62 -16.81 1.80
N SER A 86 -2.46 -16.20 1.56
CA SER A 86 -1.95 -15.91 0.21
C SER A 86 -1.50 -17.15 -0.58
N GLY A 87 -1.60 -18.36 -0.01
CA GLY A 87 -1.09 -19.61 -0.58
C GLY A 87 0.43 -19.76 -0.51
N TYR A 88 1.14 -18.81 0.10
CA TYR A 88 2.58 -18.84 0.24
C TYR A 88 3.04 -20.04 1.07
N THR A 89 4.03 -20.77 0.56
CA THR A 89 4.66 -21.88 1.28
C THR A 89 6.16 -21.82 1.07
N PHE A 90 6.92 -22.04 2.14
CA PHE A 90 8.37 -22.09 2.09
C PHE A 90 8.89 -23.26 2.91
N LYS A 91 9.58 -24.20 2.26
CA LYS A 91 10.14 -25.40 2.89
C LYS A 91 11.62 -25.22 3.17
N ASP A 92 12.09 -25.81 4.26
CA ASP A 92 13.51 -25.89 4.62
C ASP A 92 14.43 -26.40 3.50
N SER A 93 13.91 -27.31 2.65
CA SER A 93 14.62 -27.82 1.47
C SER A 93 14.86 -26.77 0.38
N GLU A 94 14.07 -25.69 0.34
CA GLU A 94 14.17 -24.63 -0.65
C GLU A 94 15.23 -23.58 -0.31
N ILE A 95 15.71 -23.49 0.95
CA ILE A 95 16.66 -22.45 1.40
C ILE A 95 17.91 -22.38 0.51
N VAL A 96 18.40 -23.53 0.02
CA VAL A 96 19.57 -23.60 -0.88
C VAL A 96 19.38 -22.82 -2.20
N ASN A 97 18.15 -22.69 -2.68
CA ASN A 97 17.85 -21.92 -3.90
C ASN A 97 17.99 -20.41 -3.65
N TYR A 98 17.75 -19.97 -2.42
CA TYR A 98 17.63 -18.57 -2.02
C TYR A 98 18.86 -18.01 -1.31
N VAL A 99 19.89 -18.83 -1.10
CA VAL A 99 21.22 -18.39 -0.63
C VAL A 99 22.18 -18.37 -1.81
N LYS A 100 22.82 -17.23 -2.06
CA LYS A 100 23.88 -17.07 -3.06
C LYS A 100 25.21 -16.81 -2.35
N ILE A 101 26.25 -17.53 -2.74
CA ILE A 101 27.60 -17.38 -2.19
C ILE A 101 28.55 -17.04 -3.33
N SER A 102 29.41 -16.05 -3.14
CA SER A 102 30.43 -15.69 -4.12
C SER A 102 31.75 -15.31 -3.45
N GLN A 103 32.85 -15.43 -4.20
CA GLN A 103 34.18 -14.98 -3.78
C GLN A 103 34.83 -14.17 -4.91
N ASN A 104 35.13 -12.90 -4.63
CA ASN A 104 35.64 -11.94 -5.63
C ASN A 104 34.74 -11.89 -6.88
N GLY A 105 33.41 -11.88 -6.68
CA GLY A 105 32.40 -11.89 -7.74
C GLY A 105 32.08 -13.27 -8.36
N ASN A 106 32.93 -14.28 -8.17
CA ASN A 106 32.71 -15.61 -8.74
C ASN A 106 31.78 -16.45 -7.86
N ALA A 107 30.76 -17.08 -8.43
CA ALA A 107 29.81 -17.92 -7.68
C ALA A 107 30.49 -19.16 -7.05
N ILE A 108 29.99 -19.57 -5.88
CA ILE A 108 30.39 -20.80 -5.18
C ILE A 108 29.16 -21.66 -4.96
N ASP A 109 29.00 -22.70 -5.78
CA ASP A 109 27.89 -23.65 -5.68
C ASP A 109 28.16 -24.79 -4.67
N THR A 110 29.40 -24.94 -4.21
CA THR A 110 29.81 -26.02 -3.31
C THR A 110 29.60 -25.67 -1.84
N PHE A 111 28.34 -25.56 -1.43
CA PHE A 111 27.93 -25.38 -0.03
C PHE A 111 26.85 -26.39 0.40
N GLU A 112 26.63 -26.49 1.71
CA GLU A 112 25.47 -27.17 2.29
C GLU A 112 24.63 -26.17 3.09
N VAL A 113 23.32 -26.31 3.01
CA VAL A 113 22.37 -25.70 3.95
C VAL A 113 21.93 -26.77 4.95
N ARG A 114 21.80 -26.38 6.22
CA ARG A 114 21.21 -27.22 7.28
C ARG A 114 20.16 -26.40 8.02
N PRO A 115 18.90 -26.84 8.09
CA PRO A 115 17.86 -26.12 8.82
C PRO A 115 18.21 -26.00 10.31
N ALA A 116 17.75 -24.92 10.94
CA ALA A 116 17.88 -24.70 12.38
C ALA A 116 16.52 -24.25 12.95
N PRO A 117 16.28 -24.42 14.27
CA PRO A 117 15.01 -24.06 14.88
C PRO A 117 14.64 -22.58 14.70
N ASN A 118 13.35 -22.28 14.85
CA ASN A 118 12.82 -20.91 14.93
C ASN A 118 13.14 -20.05 13.69
N GLY A 119 12.93 -20.60 12.49
CA GLY A 119 13.06 -19.84 11.24
C GLY A 119 14.50 -19.52 10.84
N LYS A 120 15.47 -20.35 11.25
CA LYS A 120 16.90 -20.15 10.99
C LYS A 120 17.51 -21.27 10.15
N PHE A 121 18.76 -21.08 9.74
CA PHE A 121 19.58 -22.11 9.12
C PHE A 121 21.07 -21.93 9.42
N SER A 122 21.85 -22.94 9.03
CA SER A 122 23.31 -22.93 9.04
C SER A 122 23.85 -23.23 7.64
N LEU A 123 25.01 -22.67 7.32
CA LEU A 123 25.76 -22.90 6.09
C LEU A 123 27.08 -23.63 6.36
N VAL A 124 27.48 -24.49 5.43
CA VAL A 124 28.84 -25.03 5.35
C VAL A 124 29.39 -24.80 3.95
N VAL A 125 30.26 -23.80 3.78
CA VAL A 125 30.96 -23.52 2.52
C VAL A 125 32.20 -24.40 2.44
N LYS A 126 32.36 -25.18 1.36
CA LYS A 126 33.40 -26.22 1.28
C LYS A 126 34.64 -25.76 0.53
N ASN A 127 35.80 -26.26 0.96
CA ASN A 127 37.08 -26.19 0.24
C ASN A 127 37.61 -24.76 -0.04
N LEU A 128 37.26 -23.77 0.78
CA LEU A 128 37.80 -22.42 0.65
C LEU A 128 39.32 -22.39 0.90
N SER A 129 40.02 -21.52 0.17
CA SER A 129 41.46 -21.22 0.37
C SER A 129 41.68 -19.89 1.10
N SER A 130 40.73 -18.95 0.99
CA SER A 130 40.75 -17.64 1.65
C SER A 130 39.34 -17.22 2.07
N CYS A 131 39.24 -16.25 2.98
CA CYS A 131 38.01 -15.51 3.30
C CYS A 131 37.88 -14.20 2.50
N GLU A 132 38.94 -13.79 1.81
CA GLU A 132 38.97 -12.54 1.05
C GLU A 132 37.88 -12.51 -0.02
N GLY A 133 37.14 -11.40 -0.10
CA GLY A 133 36.04 -11.20 -1.05
C GLY A 133 34.86 -12.17 -0.90
N LEU A 134 34.75 -12.94 0.18
CA LEU A 134 33.64 -13.85 0.42
C LEU A 134 32.36 -13.06 0.76
N THR A 135 31.33 -13.24 -0.07
CA THR A 135 30.01 -12.64 0.09
C THR A 135 28.94 -13.73 0.20
N ILE A 136 27.98 -13.55 1.10
CA ILE A 136 26.80 -14.40 1.27
C ILE A 136 25.57 -13.49 1.21
N LYS A 137 24.69 -13.75 0.24
CA LYS A 137 23.44 -13.03 0.03
C LYS A 137 22.25 -13.96 0.23
N GLN A 138 21.23 -13.51 0.95
CA GLN A 138 19.90 -14.13 0.84
C GLN A 138 19.02 -13.36 -0.15
N THR A 139 18.14 -14.12 -0.79
CA THR A 139 17.15 -13.66 -1.76
C THR A 139 15.77 -14.16 -1.32
N PHE A 140 14.73 -13.50 -1.81
CA PHE A 140 13.35 -13.71 -1.40
C PHE A 140 12.57 -14.39 -2.53
N LYS A 141 11.76 -15.38 -2.15
CA LYS A 141 11.01 -16.25 -3.07
C LYS A 141 9.92 -15.51 -3.85
N ASP A 142 9.14 -14.73 -3.13
CA ASP A 142 8.03 -13.92 -3.65
C ASP A 142 8.19 -12.48 -3.12
N ASP A 143 7.47 -11.53 -3.72
CA ASP A 143 7.35 -10.18 -3.15
C ASP A 143 6.67 -10.22 -1.78
N ALA A 144 6.98 -9.29 -0.89
CA ALA A 144 6.23 -9.11 0.36
C ALA A 144 4.95 -8.30 0.11
N LEU A 145 3.83 -8.69 0.76
CA LEU A 145 2.56 -7.95 0.67
C LEU A 145 2.53 -6.85 1.73
N MET A 146 2.40 -5.59 1.29
CA MET A 146 2.43 -4.39 2.13
C MET A 146 1.07 -3.69 2.11
N ASN A 147 0.40 -3.67 3.26
CA ASN A 147 -0.77 -2.82 3.50
C ASN A 147 -0.32 -1.36 3.61
N THR A 148 -0.93 -0.44 2.86
CA THR A 148 -0.57 0.99 2.90
C THR A 148 -1.45 1.76 3.87
N TYR A 149 -0.82 2.57 4.72
CA TYR A 149 -1.49 3.42 5.70
C TYR A 149 -0.90 4.84 5.74
N LEU A 150 -1.59 5.74 6.44
CA LEU A 150 -1.23 7.16 6.55
C LEU A 150 -1.34 7.64 8.01
N TYR A 151 -0.26 8.22 8.54
CA TYR A 151 -0.24 8.93 9.81
C TYR A 151 -0.65 10.40 9.61
N TYR A 152 -1.80 10.78 10.17
CA TYR A 152 -2.40 12.09 9.94
C TYR A 152 -1.68 13.26 10.64
N SER A 153 -0.61 13.01 11.39
CA SER A 153 0.19 14.08 12.02
C SER A 153 1.01 14.90 11.02
N ASN A 154 1.27 14.37 9.82
CA ASN A 154 2.20 14.92 8.82
C ASN A 154 3.60 15.19 9.40
N VAL A 155 4.03 14.33 10.32
CA VAL A 155 5.35 14.30 10.94
C VAL A 155 5.80 12.85 10.94
N THR A 156 6.97 12.56 10.37
CA THR A 156 7.62 11.26 10.55
C THR A 156 7.93 11.09 12.04
N PRO A 157 7.50 9.98 12.69
CA PRO A 157 7.80 9.75 14.10
C PRO A 157 9.31 9.64 14.34
N ASP A 158 9.77 10.00 15.54
CA ASP A 158 11.19 9.87 15.91
C ASP A 158 11.63 8.41 16.13
N ASP A 159 10.68 7.51 16.42
CA ASP A 159 10.89 6.09 16.69
C ASP A 159 10.21 5.19 15.63
N ILE A 160 10.88 4.12 15.22
CA ILE A 160 10.39 3.18 14.19
C ILE A 160 9.22 2.30 14.67
N ASP A 161 9.19 1.99 15.97
CA ASP A 161 8.14 1.27 16.70
C ASP A 161 7.30 2.26 17.54
N HIS A 162 6.92 3.39 16.94
CA HIS A 162 6.12 4.40 17.61
C HIS A 162 4.67 3.90 17.81
N ALA A 163 4.24 3.83 19.07
CA ALA A 163 2.88 3.45 19.41
C ALA A 163 1.88 4.58 19.11
N PHE A 164 1.18 4.48 17.98
CA PHE A 164 0.15 5.45 17.59
C PHE A 164 -1.16 5.28 18.34
N ASN A 165 -1.85 6.39 18.60
CA ASN A 165 -3.28 6.33 18.83
C ASN A 165 -3.99 5.99 17.50
N ILE A 166 -4.74 4.88 17.47
CA ILE A 166 -5.45 4.40 16.27
C ILE A 166 -6.38 5.45 15.63
N VAL A 167 -6.77 6.50 16.38
CA VAL A 167 -7.57 7.60 15.82
C VAL A 167 -6.75 8.56 14.97
N GLU A 168 -5.42 8.55 15.02
CA GLU A 168 -4.52 9.44 14.26
C GLU A 168 -3.96 8.74 13.00
N PHE A 169 -4.42 7.53 12.72
CA PHE A 169 -3.97 6.67 11.65
C PHE A 169 -5.11 6.32 10.68
N GLY A 170 -4.79 6.20 9.40
CA GLY A 170 -5.74 6.02 8.29
C GLY A 170 -5.38 4.85 7.36
N PRO A 171 -6.36 4.18 6.73
CA PRO A 171 -7.80 4.47 6.75
C PRO A 171 -8.52 4.17 8.07
N SER A 172 -9.83 4.44 8.09
CA SER A 172 -10.77 4.58 9.23
C SER A 172 -10.76 3.60 10.43
N SER A 173 -9.60 3.35 11.05
CA SER A 173 -9.45 2.55 12.28
C SER A 173 -10.15 1.17 12.21
N ASN A 174 -10.39 0.70 10.99
CA ASN A 174 -11.24 -0.43 10.60
C ASN A 174 -10.43 -1.59 10.01
N ASP A 175 -9.10 -1.49 10.11
CA ASP A 175 -8.07 -2.41 9.61
C ASP A 175 -8.03 -2.61 8.09
N VAL A 176 -8.81 -1.83 7.33
CA VAL A 176 -8.77 -1.81 5.87
C VAL A 176 -7.68 -0.81 5.43
N PRO A 177 -6.64 -1.22 4.70
CA PRO A 177 -5.62 -0.31 4.16
C PRO A 177 -6.14 0.49 2.97
N TYR A 178 -5.39 1.50 2.51
CA TYR A 178 -5.73 2.17 1.24
C TYR A 178 -5.63 1.18 0.06
N ASP A 179 -4.58 0.36 0.02
CA ASP A 179 -4.48 -0.87 -0.78
C ASP A 179 -3.46 -1.85 -0.14
N THR A 180 -3.39 -3.08 -0.64
CA THR A 180 -2.33 -4.05 -0.34
C THR A 180 -1.45 -4.24 -1.58
N LEU A 181 -0.22 -3.74 -1.51
CA LEU A 181 0.72 -3.69 -2.63
C LEU A 181 1.77 -4.81 -2.57
N SER A 182 2.27 -5.23 -3.73
CA SER A 182 3.35 -6.23 -3.85
C SER A 182 4.70 -5.51 -3.90
N TRP A 183 5.58 -5.77 -2.92
CA TRP A 183 6.91 -5.15 -2.82
C TRP A 183 8.04 -6.17 -3.00
N ASN A 184 8.88 -5.99 -4.02
CA ASN A 184 10.00 -6.86 -4.31
C ASN A 184 11.16 -6.60 -3.33
N MET A 185 11.28 -7.45 -2.31
CA MET A 185 12.33 -7.35 -1.30
C MET A 185 13.75 -7.54 -1.86
N ASN A 186 13.91 -8.22 -3.01
CA ASN A 186 15.24 -8.42 -3.60
C ASN A 186 15.79 -7.09 -4.10
N THR A 187 15.06 -6.41 -4.98
CA THR A 187 15.47 -5.09 -5.51
C THR A 187 15.36 -4.00 -4.45
N GLY A 188 14.30 -4.01 -3.62
CA GLY A 188 14.06 -2.95 -2.64
C GLY A 188 15.14 -2.86 -1.57
N LEU A 189 15.63 -4.00 -1.07
CA LEU A 189 16.75 -4.03 -0.12
C LEU A 189 18.11 -3.78 -0.79
N ASP A 190 18.27 -4.13 -2.07
CA ASP A 190 19.50 -3.83 -2.81
C ASP A 190 19.63 -2.32 -3.09
N ASP A 191 18.59 -1.72 -3.66
CA ASP A 191 18.57 -0.31 -4.06
C ASP A 191 18.78 0.62 -2.85
N ILE A 192 18.08 0.38 -1.73
CA ILE A 192 18.19 1.24 -0.55
C ILE A 192 19.53 1.07 0.19
N ARG A 193 20.11 -0.14 0.18
CA ARG A 193 21.47 -0.41 0.68
C ARG A 193 22.51 0.35 -0.17
N GLU A 194 22.39 0.31 -1.48
CA GLU A 194 23.39 0.91 -2.39
C GLU A 194 23.26 2.44 -2.45
N LYS A 195 22.04 2.96 -2.35
CA LYS A 195 21.73 4.38 -2.36
C LYS A 195 21.99 5.08 -1.03
N CYS A 196 21.55 4.48 0.08
CA CYS A 196 21.47 5.10 1.40
C CYS A 196 22.28 4.39 2.50
N ARG A 197 22.81 3.19 2.22
CA ARG A 197 23.33 2.28 3.24
C ARG A 197 22.35 2.14 4.40
N ILE A 198 21.10 1.89 4.05
CA ILE A 198 20.00 1.46 4.93
C ILE A 198 19.86 -0.06 4.81
N TYR A 199 19.61 -0.74 5.93
CA TYR A 199 19.52 -2.19 6.01
C TYR A 199 18.26 -2.60 6.78
N ILE A 200 17.71 -3.75 6.41
CA ILE A 200 16.63 -4.39 7.17
C ILE A 200 17.11 -4.75 8.57
N ASP A 201 16.31 -4.42 9.58
CA ASP A 201 16.48 -4.91 10.95
C ASP A 201 15.48 -6.02 11.21
N PHE A 202 15.95 -7.15 11.75
CA PHE A 202 15.09 -8.28 12.13
C PHE A 202 15.09 -8.39 13.66
N HIS A 203 13.91 -8.44 14.26
CA HIS A 203 13.72 -8.56 15.70
C HIS A 203 13.39 -10.02 16.07
N GLU A 204 12.41 -10.25 16.95
CA GLU A 204 11.87 -11.55 17.33
C GLU A 204 11.06 -12.25 16.22
N THR A 205 10.63 -13.48 16.50
CA THR A 205 9.64 -14.19 15.67
C THR A 205 8.24 -13.99 16.23
N ASN A 206 7.28 -13.66 15.37
CA ASN A 206 5.85 -13.68 15.66
C ASN A 206 5.17 -14.86 14.96
N ASN A 207 4.00 -15.30 15.44
CA ASN A 207 3.24 -16.43 14.90
C ASN A 207 1.79 -16.07 14.50
N VAL A 208 1.39 -14.79 14.63
CA VAL A 208 0.10 -14.30 14.10
C VAL A 208 0.19 -14.29 12.56
N GLY A 209 -0.80 -14.87 11.87
CA GLY A 209 -0.75 -15.12 10.42
C GLY A 209 0.25 -16.19 9.98
N GLY A 210 0.88 -16.90 10.93
CA GLY A 210 1.95 -17.87 10.70
C GLY A 210 3.31 -17.38 11.22
N LEU A 211 4.26 -18.31 11.39
CA LEU A 211 5.61 -18.02 11.87
C LEU A 211 6.35 -17.10 10.90
N HIS A 212 6.67 -15.89 11.34
CA HIS A 212 7.42 -14.89 10.60
C HIS A 212 8.42 -14.16 11.50
N TRP A 213 9.39 -13.47 10.89
CA TRP A 213 10.24 -12.51 11.60
C TRP A 213 9.55 -11.15 11.68
N VAL A 214 9.60 -10.52 12.86
CA VAL A 214 9.38 -9.08 12.99
C VAL A 214 10.54 -8.36 12.31
N TRP A 215 10.26 -7.36 11.48
CA TRP A 215 11.31 -6.58 10.83
C TRP A 215 10.88 -5.17 10.45
N TYR A 216 11.87 -4.28 10.35
CA TYR A 216 11.69 -2.87 10.02
C TYR A 216 12.73 -2.37 9.02
N LEU A 217 12.37 -1.32 8.28
CA LEU A 217 13.20 -0.62 7.31
C LEU A 217 12.71 0.83 7.19
N SER A 218 13.49 1.78 7.71
CA SER A 218 13.24 3.24 7.62
C SER A 218 14.58 4.01 7.60
N THR A 219 14.52 5.34 7.71
CA THR A 219 15.68 6.19 7.96
C THR A 219 16.34 6.00 9.34
N ASP A 220 15.69 5.28 10.24
CA ASP A 220 16.03 5.19 11.67
C ASP A 220 16.68 3.86 12.03
N THR A 221 16.67 2.89 11.11
CA THR A 221 17.61 1.76 11.14
C THR A 221 19.03 2.28 10.80
N ILE A 222 20.01 1.39 10.63
CA ILE A 222 21.37 1.80 10.26
C ILE A 222 21.35 2.54 8.92
N ASN A 223 21.39 3.87 8.93
CA ASN A 223 21.31 4.77 7.78
C ASN A 223 22.66 5.47 7.56
N ALA A 224 23.63 4.73 7.02
CA ALA A 224 25.03 5.15 7.10
C ALA A 224 25.42 6.28 6.12
N ASP A 225 24.64 6.54 5.06
CA ASP A 225 24.78 7.73 4.20
C ASP A 225 23.89 8.92 4.63
N LYS A 226 23.07 8.77 5.69
CA LYS A 226 22.13 9.80 6.20
C LYS A 226 21.12 10.27 5.14
N CYS A 227 20.49 9.34 4.44
CA CYS A 227 19.35 9.67 3.58
C CYS A 227 18.20 10.24 4.42
N ASP A 228 17.48 11.20 3.82
CA ASP A 228 16.22 11.71 4.34
C ASP A 228 15.03 10.83 3.90
N ASN A 229 13.86 11.10 4.48
CA ASN A 229 12.65 10.32 4.22
C ASN A 229 12.18 10.38 2.74
N PRO A 230 12.22 11.54 2.04
CA PRO A 230 11.96 11.58 0.61
C PRO A 230 12.91 10.68 -0.20
N THR A 231 14.22 10.71 0.06
CA THR A 231 15.19 9.85 -0.65
C THR A 231 14.95 8.36 -0.34
N PHE A 232 14.59 8.03 0.90
CA PHE A 232 14.19 6.68 1.28
C PHE A 232 12.97 6.22 0.45
N TYR A 233 11.88 6.99 0.50
CA TYR A 233 10.64 6.68 -0.18
C TYR A 233 10.82 6.55 -1.70
N ASP A 234 11.46 7.53 -2.35
CA ASP A 234 11.73 7.53 -3.79
C ASP A 234 12.56 6.33 -4.24
N THR A 235 13.35 5.74 -3.33
CA THR A 235 14.14 4.54 -3.61
C THR A 235 13.29 3.29 -3.46
N VAL A 236 12.60 3.10 -2.33
CA VAL A 236 11.79 1.89 -2.10
C VAL A 236 10.52 1.82 -2.97
N LYS A 237 9.94 2.97 -3.36
CA LYS A 237 8.75 3.08 -4.25
C LYS A 237 8.96 2.33 -5.57
N LYS A 238 10.19 2.32 -6.09
CA LYS A 238 10.56 1.67 -7.37
C LYS A 238 10.45 0.15 -7.35
N SER A 239 10.46 -0.47 -6.18
CA SER A 239 10.36 -1.92 -6.02
C SER A 239 8.93 -2.43 -5.75
N TYR A 240 7.92 -1.55 -5.82
CA TYR A 240 6.52 -1.99 -5.86
C TYR A 240 6.11 -2.38 -7.27
N ALA A 241 5.36 -3.47 -7.41
CA ALA A 241 4.87 -3.96 -8.70
C ALA A 241 3.88 -3.00 -9.37
N SER A 242 3.11 -2.25 -8.57
CA SER A 242 2.31 -1.10 -9.00
C SER A 242 2.09 -0.16 -7.81
N MET A 243 2.05 1.14 -8.10
CA MET A 243 1.69 2.21 -7.17
C MET A 243 0.42 2.96 -7.63
N GLU A 244 -0.23 2.52 -8.71
CA GLU A 244 -1.29 3.26 -9.40
C GLU A 244 -2.45 3.69 -8.48
N VAL A 245 -2.86 2.84 -7.53
CA VAL A 245 -3.93 3.19 -6.57
C VAL A 245 -3.49 4.29 -5.61
N MET A 246 -2.24 4.28 -5.14
CA MET A 246 -1.71 5.34 -4.29
C MET A 246 -1.49 6.65 -5.06
N ASP A 247 -1.07 6.57 -6.33
CA ASP A 247 -0.93 7.73 -7.22
C ASP A 247 -2.31 8.28 -7.68
N GLU A 248 -3.35 7.44 -7.76
CA GLU A 248 -4.74 7.84 -7.97
C GLU A 248 -5.25 8.63 -6.76
N LEU A 249 -5.15 8.04 -5.56
CA LEU A 249 -5.58 8.62 -4.29
C LEU A 249 -4.83 9.89 -3.90
N PHE A 250 -3.50 9.84 -3.83
CA PHE A 250 -2.67 10.89 -3.22
C PHE A 250 -1.82 11.68 -4.21
N GLY A 251 -1.64 11.18 -5.44
CA GLY A 251 -0.65 11.72 -6.36
C GLY A 251 0.75 11.73 -5.73
N ASP A 252 1.47 12.86 -5.88
CA ASP A 252 2.81 13.03 -5.33
C ASP A 252 2.83 13.34 -3.81
N HIS A 253 1.65 13.45 -3.17
CA HIS A 253 1.52 13.92 -1.78
C HIS A 253 1.67 12.81 -0.71
N TYR A 254 1.84 11.55 -1.09
CA TYR A 254 2.09 10.45 -0.16
C TYR A 254 3.60 10.20 -0.04
N ASN A 255 4.12 10.21 1.18
CA ASN A 255 5.53 9.89 1.47
C ASN A 255 5.62 8.79 2.54
N GLY A 256 5.92 7.57 2.11
CA GLY A 256 6.13 6.41 2.99
C GLY A 256 7.41 6.57 3.81
N TYR A 257 7.34 6.36 5.13
CA TYR A 257 8.48 6.53 6.03
C TYR A 257 9.03 5.24 6.63
N VAL A 258 8.22 4.17 6.69
CA VAL A 258 8.68 2.86 7.15
C VAL A 258 8.03 1.74 6.35
N ILE A 259 8.82 0.74 6.00
CA ILE A 259 8.34 -0.58 5.59
C ILE A 259 8.63 -1.54 6.74
N LYS A 260 7.60 -2.21 7.25
CA LYS A 260 7.74 -3.10 8.41
C LYS A 260 6.80 -4.31 8.37
N ARG A 261 7.05 -5.27 9.25
CA ARG A 261 6.15 -6.40 9.54
C ARG A 261 6.27 -6.75 11.01
N GLU A 262 5.16 -6.70 11.74
CA GLU A 262 5.16 -6.80 13.22
C GLU A 262 4.32 -7.97 13.75
N GLY A 263 3.06 -8.07 13.31
CA GLY A 263 2.14 -9.05 13.89
C GLY A 263 0.82 -9.25 13.14
N LYS A 264 0.83 -9.04 11.82
CA LYS A 264 -0.33 -9.28 10.95
C LYS A 264 0.06 -10.17 9.75
N GLU A 265 -0.97 -10.58 9.02
CA GLU A 265 -0.90 -11.33 7.76
C GLU A 265 0.12 -10.75 6.77
N ASN A 266 0.06 -9.42 6.61
CA ASN A 266 0.85 -8.62 5.69
C ASN A 266 1.80 -7.69 6.46
N GLY A 267 2.85 -7.22 5.79
CA GLY A 267 3.60 -6.07 6.28
C GLY A 267 2.87 -4.76 6.01
N HIS A 268 3.49 -3.67 6.38
CA HIS A 268 2.95 -2.32 6.34
C HIS A 268 3.92 -1.41 5.57
N MET A 269 3.35 -0.49 4.78
CA MET A 269 4.01 0.75 4.35
C MET A 269 3.23 1.89 4.99
N ASP A 270 3.83 2.49 6.03
CA ASP A 270 3.23 3.61 6.73
C ASP A 270 3.82 4.90 6.16
N GLY A 271 2.96 5.89 5.86
CA GLY A 271 3.37 7.15 5.25
C GLY A 271 2.78 8.37 5.93
N ILE A 272 3.23 9.54 5.49
CA ILE A 272 2.68 10.85 5.87
C ILE A 272 2.20 11.60 4.63
N LEU A 273 1.28 12.53 4.83
CA LEU A 273 0.85 13.46 3.80
C LEU A 273 1.87 14.61 3.75
N VAL A 274 2.55 14.78 2.61
CA VAL A 274 3.51 15.87 2.36
C VAL A 274 2.88 16.97 1.53
N ASP A 275 3.41 18.19 1.70
CA ASP A 275 3.00 19.44 1.05
C ASP A 275 1.51 19.84 1.13
N GLN A 276 0.64 19.03 1.75
CA GLN A 276 -0.77 19.29 2.01
C GLN A 276 -1.08 19.27 3.52
N LYS A 277 -2.22 19.85 3.93
CA LYS A 277 -2.61 19.99 5.36
C LYS A 277 -4.00 19.44 5.69
N TYR A 278 -4.83 19.18 4.70
CA TYR A 278 -6.18 18.68 4.90
C TYR A 278 -6.41 17.53 3.94
N LEU A 279 -7.06 16.48 4.44
CA LEU A 279 -7.43 15.31 3.66
C LEU A 279 -8.90 15.01 3.88
N ILE A 280 -9.62 14.80 2.79
CA ILE A 280 -10.95 14.22 2.78
C ILE A 280 -10.80 12.80 2.25
N GLU A 281 -11.26 11.81 3.01
CA GLU A 281 -11.42 10.44 2.53
C GLU A 281 -12.87 10.21 2.12
N ILE A 282 -13.08 9.69 0.92
CA ILE A 282 -14.40 9.30 0.42
C ILE A 282 -14.52 7.78 0.48
N TYR A 283 -15.59 7.33 1.11
CA TYR A 283 -16.03 5.94 1.21
C TYR A 283 -17.31 5.78 0.38
N GLN A 284 -17.62 4.57 -0.07
CA GLN A 284 -18.79 4.32 -0.92
C GLN A 284 -19.76 3.33 -0.25
N ASN A 285 -21.02 3.74 -0.11
CA ASN A 285 -22.09 2.94 0.46
C ASN A 285 -23.18 2.70 -0.59
N GLY A 286 -23.67 1.47 -0.70
CA GLY A 286 -24.90 1.17 -1.47
C GLY A 286 -24.81 0.13 -2.59
N CYS A 287 -23.75 -0.68 -2.64
CA CYS A 287 -23.67 -1.86 -3.50
C CYS A 287 -23.07 -3.05 -2.73
N ASP A 288 -23.56 -4.25 -3.01
CA ASP A 288 -23.28 -5.46 -2.22
C ASP A 288 -21.83 -6.00 -2.37
N GLU A 289 -21.12 -5.59 -3.43
CA GLU A 289 -19.81 -6.13 -3.81
C GLU A 289 -18.63 -5.24 -3.39
N GLN A 290 -18.90 -4.09 -2.78
CA GLN A 290 -17.87 -3.14 -2.38
C GLN A 290 -17.67 -3.15 -0.88
N ASN A 291 -16.41 -3.18 -0.46
CA ASN A 291 -16.09 -2.98 0.95
C ASN A 291 -16.40 -1.52 1.34
N LYS A 292 -17.49 -1.31 2.07
CA LYS A 292 -17.92 0.00 2.62
C LYS A 292 -16.83 0.72 3.43
N ASP A 293 -15.88 -0.04 3.97
CA ASP A 293 -14.79 0.43 4.82
C ASP A 293 -13.52 0.80 4.01
N GLN A 294 -13.55 0.60 2.68
CA GLN A 294 -12.51 0.98 1.73
C GLN A 294 -12.61 2.46 1.33
N VAL A 295 -11.48 3.15 1.33
CA VAL A 295 -11.36 4.49 0.72
C VAL A 295 -11.28 4.33 -0.80
N ILE A 296 -12.12 5.09 -1.51
CA ILE A 296 -12.29 4.99 -2.98
C ILE A 296 -11.80 6.24 -3.73
N CYS A 297 -11.58 7.33 -3.00
CA CYS A 297 -11.11 8.61 -3.48
C CYS A 297 -10.59 9.40 -2.28
N THR A 298 -9.58 10.24 -2.50
CA THR A 298 -9.13 11.23 -1.53
C THR A 298 -9.01 12.61 -2.17
N ILE A 299 -9.29 13.65 -1.38
CA ILE A 299 -9.11 15.05 -1.78
C ILE A 299 -8.18 15.69 -0.76
N SER A 300 -6.95 16.01 -1.19
CA SER A 300 -5.97 16.71 -0.37
C SER A 300 -5.93 18.21 -0.66
N SER A 301 -5.68 19.03 0.34
CA SER A 301 -5.58 20.49 0.19
C SER A 301 -4.71 21.16 1.27
N ASN A 302 -4.19 22.34 0.97
CA ASN A 302 -3.42 23.16 1.93
C ASN A 302 -4.29 24.05 2.85
N LYS A 303 -5.59 24.10 2.60
CA LYS A 303 -6.57 24.91 3.34
C LYS A 303 -7.89 24.16 3.45
N LYS A 304 -8.74 24.58 4.38
CA LYS A 304 -10.13 24.12 4.45
C LYS A 304 -10.84 24.55 3.17
N LEU A 305 -11.52 23.61 2.53
CA LEU A 305 -12.22 23.85 1.28
C LEU A 305 -13.57 24.53 1.55
N THR A 306 -13.89 25.56 0.76
CA THR A 306 -15.26 26.08 0.65
C THR A 306 -16.16 25.05 -0.05
N TYR A 307 -17.48 25.25 -0.01
CA TYR A 307 -18.44 24.43 -0.76
C TYR A 307 -18.09 24.29 -2.25
N ASP A 308 -17.83 25.40 -2.94
CA ASP A 308 -17.47 25.41 -4.37
C ASP A 308 -16.16 24.65 -4.64
N GLU A 309 -15.15 24.83 -3.78
CA GLU A 309 -13.86 24.16 -3.94
C GLU A 309 -13.94 22.66 -3.65
N PHE A 310 -14.77 22.25 -2.67
CA PHE A 310 -15.03 20.84 -2.39
C PHE A 310 -15.76 20.18 -3.56
N THR A 311 -16.82 20.79 -4.07
CA THR A 311 -17.61 20.22 -5.18
C THR A 311 -16.80 20.14 -6.47
N GLN A 312 -15.95 21.14 -6.77
CA GLN A 312 -15.01 21.08 -7.88
C GLN A 312 -13.99 19.93 -7.70
N LEU A 313 -13.27 19.90 -6.58
CA LEU A 313 -12.22 18.90 -6.36
C LEU A 313 -12.76 17.47 -6.26
N PHE A 314 -14.03 17.29 -5.86
CA PHE A 314 -14.71 16.00 -5.89
C PHE A 314 -14.86 15.47 -7.33
N ILE A 315 -15.26 16.30 -8.29
CA ILE A 315 -15.30 15.92 -9.71
C ILE A 315 -13.90 15.58 -10.25
N GLU A 316 -12.88 16.36 -9.86
CA GLU A 316 -11.52 16.21 -10.38
C GLU A 316 -10.78 14.97 -9.85
N ASN A 317 -11.06 14.53 -8.62
CA ASN A 317 -10.28 13.47 -7.95
C ASN A 317 -11.05 12.15 -7.77
N CYS A 318 -12.38 12.14 -7.79
CA CYS A 318 -13.17 10.93 -7.51
C CYS A 318 -13.63 10.19 -8.78
N SER A 319 -12.68 9.86 -9.67
CA SER A 319 -12.90 9.06 -10.89
C SER A 319 -13.59 7.71 -10.67
N SER A 320 -13.58 7.18 -9.44
CA SER A 320 -14.28 5.97 -9.03
C SER A 320 -15.80 6.10 -8.96
N VAL A 321 -16.36 7.32 -8.91
CA VAL A 321 -17.81 7.58 -8.88
C VAL A 321 -18.29 8.60 -9.93
N ILE A 322 -17.37 9.16 -10.71
CA ILE A 322 -17.67 10.16 -11.74
C ILE A 322 -17.51 9.52 -13.12
N GLU A 323 -18.64 9.22 -13.77
CA GLU A 323 -18.67 8.59 -15.10
C GLU A 323 -18.10 9.49 -16.21
N ASP A 324 -18.38 10.80 -16.13
CA ASP A 324 -17.84 11.83 -17.03
C ASP A 324 -17.57 13.13 -16.24
N PRO A 325 -16.30 13.54 -16.06
CA PRO A 325 -15.96 14.76 -15.32
C PRO A 325 -16.30 16.06 -16.07
N TYR A 326 -16.70 15.98 -17.35
CA TYR A 326 -17.15 17.12 -18.15
C TYR A 326 -18.68 17.24 -18.21
N ALA A 327 -19.42 16.29 -17.63
CA ALA A 327 -20.87 16.31 -17.59
C ALA A 327 -21.39 17.53 -16.79
N LYS A 328 -22.50 18.11 -17.24
CA LYS A 328 -23.17 19.18 -16.51
C LYS A 328 -23.77 18.61 -15.22
N VAL A 329 -23.28 19.08 -14.08
CA VAL A 329 -23.75 18.72 -12.74
C VAL A 329 -24.58 19.85 -12.12
N GLU A 330 -25.72 19.50 -11.53
CA GLU A 330 -26.53 20.38 -10.69
C GLU A 330 -26.24 20.03 -9.22
N TRP A 331 -25.50 20.89 -8.52
CA TRP A 331 -25.17 20.72 -7.11
C TRP A 331 -26.25 21.34 -6.20
N SER A 332 -26.47 20.74 -5.04
CA SER A 332 -27.22 21.35 -3.93
C SER A 332 -26.71 20.87 -2.58
N VAL A 333 -27.11 21.55 -1.51
CA VAL A 333 -26.70 21.25 -0.13
C VAL A 333 -27.84 21.50 0.84
N ASP A 334 -28.04 20.58 1.78
CA ASP A 334 -29.00 20.69 2.87
C ASP A 334 -28.47 20.04 4.16
N GLU A 335 -29.30 19.97 5.21
CA GLU A 335 -28.91 19.38 6.50
C GLU A 335 -28.55 17.89 6.45
N LYS A 336 -28.91 17.18 5.37
CA LYS A 336 -28.61 15.75 5.18
C LYS A 336 -27.29 15.54 4.45
N GLY A 337 -26.83 16.52 3.66
CA GLY A 337 -25.54 16.47 3.00
C GLY A 337 -25.47 17.28 1.70
N VAL A 338 -24.53 16.90 0.84
CA VAL A 338 -24.30 17.53 -0.46
C VAL A 338 -24.79 16.57 -1.55
N ASN A 339 -25.55 17.09 -2.52
CA ASN A 339 -26.10 16.30 -3.61
C ASN A 339 -25.53 16.79 -4.95
N ALA A 340 -25.14 15.86 -5.81
CA ALA A 340 -24.78 16.11 -7.20
C ALA A 340 -25.79 15.40 -8.10
N LYS A 341 -26.36 16.11 -9.07
CA LYS A 341 -27.30 15.54 -10.03
C LYS A 341 -26.76 15.69 -11.46
N PHE A 342 -26.57 14.57 -12.12
CA PHE A 342 -26.19 14.47 -13.53
C PHE A 342 -27.44 14.15 -14.38
N GLU A 343 -27.26 13.96 -15.68
CA GLU A 343 -28.36 13.57 -16.58
C GLU A 343 -28.82 12.12 -16.36
N SER A 344 -27.87 11.18 -16.20
CA SER A 344 -28.11 9.74 -16.07
C SER A 344 -28.13 9.21 -14.63
N TYR A 345 -27.57 9.94 -13.66
CA TYR A 345 -27.48 9.51 -12.26
C TYR A 345 -27.41 10.70 -11.28
N SER A 346 -27.41 10.40 -9.99
CA SER A 346 -27.17 11.36 -8.92
C SER A 346 -26.33 10.74 -7.81
N LEU A 347 -25.59 11.58 -7.09
CA LEU A 347 -24.76 11.22 -5.95
C LEU A 347 -25.26 11.97 -4.71
N ASN A 348 -25.36 11.26 -3.58
CA ASN A 348 -25.64 11.83 -2.27
C ASN A 348 -24.40 11.64 -1.39
N ILE A 349 -23.80 12.74 -0.93
CA ILE A 349 -22.59 12.75 -0.10
C ILE A 349 -23.01 13.10 1.34
N THR A 350 -22.60 12.28 2.31
CA THR A 350 -23.02 12.38 3.72
C THR A 350 -21.84 12.28 4.68
N ASN A 351 -22.01 12.79 5.91
CA ASN A 351 -20.98 12.77 6.95
C ASN A 351 -20.64 11.34 7.42
N TYR A 352 -19.36 11.02 7.58
CA TYR A 352 -18.89 9.72 8.07
C TYR A 352 -17.82 9.86 9.16
N ASN A 353 -18.21 9.79 10.43
CA ASN A 353 -17.36 9.72 11.63
C ASN A 353 -16.31 10.84 11.90
N ARG A 354 -15.91 11.67 10.94
CA ARG A 354 -14.97 12.81 11.13
C ARG A 354 -15.26 14.00 10.21
N GLY A 355 -15.02 15.20 10.76
CA GLY A 355 -15.29 16.45 10.05
C GLY A 355 -16.79 16.68 9.86
N ALA A 356 -17.13 17.62 8.98
CA ALA A 356 -18.49 17.83 8.50
C ALA A 356 -18.48 18.47 7.10
N LEU A 357 -19.43 18.06 6.26
CA LEU A 357 -19.79 18.74 5.03
C LEU A 357 -20.26 20.18 5.31
N PRO A 358 -20.12 21.10 4.34
CA PRO A 358 -20.76 22.42 4.38
C PRO A 358 -22.28 22.26 4.58
N LYS A 359 -22.90 23.14 5.38
CA LYS A 359 -24.37 23.14 5.57
C LYS A 359 -25.13 24.02 4.57
N ASN A 360 -24.41 24.88 3.85
CA ASN A 360 -24.93 25.74 2.79
C ASN A 360 -23.75 26.19 1.89
N GLU A 361 -24.07 26.86 0.77
CA GLU A 361 -23.11 27.27 -0.25
C GLU A 361 -22.02 28.24 0.23
N ASN A 362 -22.25 28.97 1.34
CA ASN A 362 -21.27 29.90 1.92
C ASN A 362 -20.42 29.27 3.04
N ASP A 363 -20.67 27.99 3.37
CA ASP A 363 -20.00 27.26 4.43
C ASP A 363 -18.75 26.52 3.89
N SER A 364 -17.93 26.00 4.78
CA SER A 364 -16.70 25.28 4.44
C SER A 364 -16.70 23.87 5.04
N VAL A 365 -15.92 22.98 4.45
CA VAL A 365 -15.65 21.67 5.02
C VAL A 365 -15.00 21.84 6.39
N SER A 366 -15.59 21.22 7.41
CA SER A 366 -15.01 21.10 8.73
C SER A 366 -14.18 19.81 8.83
N TYR A 367 -13.07 19.86 9.55
CA TYR A 367 -12.11 18.77 9.66
C TYR A 367 -11.82 18.49 11.14
N LYS A 368 -11.59 17.23 11.48
CA LYS A 368 -11.02 16.84 12.77
C LYS A 368 -9.51 17.02 12.71
N GLU A 369 -9.00 18.02 13.41
CA GLU A 369 -7.58 18.29 13.61
C GLU A 369 -7.06 17.58 14.88
N PHE A 370 -5.77 17.22 14.88
CA PHE A 370 -5.06 16.62 16.01
C PHE A 370 -4.05 17.62 16.59
N LYS A 371 -3.44 17.29 17.75
CA LYS A 371 -2.58 18.24 18.49
C LYS A 371 -1.11 18.22 18.10
N ALA A 372 -0.69 17.27 17.27
CA ALA A 372 0.71 17.09 16.90
C ALA A 372 1.21 18.18 15.92
N ALA A 373 2.54 18.36 15.85
CA ALA A 373 3.17 19.61 15.40
C ALA A 373 2.77 20.12 14.00
N ASN A 374 2.46 19.23 13.05
CA ASN A 374 2.02 19.58 11.70
C ASN A 374 0.64 18.98 11.32
N SER A 375 -0.17 18.60 12.31
CA SER A 375 -1.39 17.80 12.12
C SER A 375 -2.21 18.15 10.86
N SER A 376 -2.53 17.13 10.08
CA SER A 376 -3.62 17.21 9.10
C SER A 376 -4.95 17.46 9.80
N GLY A 377 -5.83 18.19 9.13
CA GLY A 377 -7.27 18.09 9.40
C GLY A 377 -7.88 16.99 8.53
N ILE A 378 -8.57 16.03 9.15
CA ILE A 378 -9.22 14.91 8.45
C ILE A 378 -10.74 15.07 8.45
N ALA A 379 -11.33 14.99 7.27
CA ALA A 379 -12.77 14.83 7.08
C ALA A 379 -13.04 13.53 6.32
N ARG A 380 -14.23 12.97 6.51
CA ARG A 380 -14.59 11.65 5.99
C ARG A 380 -16.04 11.63 5.59
N PHE A 381 -16.32 11.24 4.35
CA PHE A 381 -17.67 11.25 3.79
C PHE A 381 -18.01 9.94 3.11
N ASN A 382 -19.29 9.56 3.14
CA ASN A 382 -19.83 8.48 2.33
C ASN A 382 -20.49 9.08 1.09
N VAL A 383 -20.25 8.51 -0.08
CA VAL A 383 -21.05 8.75 -1.29
C VAL A 383 -21.94 7.54 -1.57
N SER A 384 -23.20 7.82 -1.91
CA SER A 384 -24.19 6.86 -2.37
C SER A 384 -24.65 7.23 -3.78
N THR A 385 -24.60 6.29 -4.72
CA THR A 385 -25.06 6.48 -6.10
C THR A 385 -26.56 6.19 -6.22
N SER A 386 -27.27 6.92 -7.08
CA SER A 386 -28.67 6.68 -7.41
C SER A 386 -28.88 6.88 -8.91
N CYS A 387 -29.09 5.77 -9.61
CA CYS A 387 -29.21 5.73 -11.07
C CYS A 387 -30.56 6.26 -11.56
N GLY A 388 -30.55 6.89 -12.74
CA GLY A 388 -31.75 7.40 -13.40
C GLY A 388 -32.56 6.30 -14.10
N ASN A 389 -33.72 6.69 -14.63
CA ASN A 389 -34.59 5.79 -15.40
C ASN A 389 -33.84 5.13 -16.56
N GLY A 390 -34.17 3.88 -16.87
CA GLY A 390 -33.46 3.06 -17.85
C GLY A 390 -32.15 2.46 -17.36
N SER A 391 -31.77 2.65 -16.08
CA SER A 391 -30.58 2.07 -15.48
C SER A 391 -30.79 1.58 -14.04
N TYR A 392 -29.86 0.76 -13.54
CA TYR A 392 -29.82 0.23 -12.17
C TYR A 392 -28.39 0.26 -11.62
N ILE A 393 -28.24 0.20 -10.29
CA ILE A 393 -26.93 0.14 -9.63
C ILE A 393 -26.35 -1.27 -9.82
N GLY A 394 -25.22 -1.39 -10.51
CA GLY A 394 -24.51 -2.65 -10.72
C GLY A 394 -23.31 -2.85 -9.80
N GLU A 395 -22.41 -3.74 -10.22
CA GLU A 395 -21.10 -3.95 -9.60
C GLU A 395 -20.37 -2.61 -9.40
N LYS A 396 -19.67 -2.46 -8.26
CA LYS A 396 -18.92 -1.24 -7.87
C LYS A 396 -19.75 0.05 -7.91
N CYS A 397 -21.06 -0.07 -7.71
CA CYS A 397 -22.00 1.07 -7.67
C CYS A 397 -22.08 1.88 -8.99
N GLU A 398 -21.59 1.34 -10.11
CA GLU A 398 -21.71 1.96 -11.44
C GLU A 398 -23.13 1.78 -12.01
N CYS A 399 -23.66 2.78 -12.72
CA CYS A 399 -25.00 2.66 -13.32
C CYS A 399 -24.96 1.80 -14.59
N LYS A 400 -25.71 0.69 -14.59
CA LYS A 400 -25.81 -0.25 -15.72
C LYS A 400 -27.17 -0.11 -16.41
N PRO A 401 -27.23 -0.18 -17.75
CA PRO A 401 -28.49 -0.05 -18.49
C PRO A 401 -29.42 -1.23 -18.20
N CYS A 402 -30.73 -0.96 -18.15
CA CYS A 402 -31.75 -2.00 -18.09
C CYS A 402 -31.80 -2.84 -19.38
N SER A 403 -32.48 -4.00 -19.32
CA SER A 403 -32.79 -4.80 -20.50
C SER A 403 -33.58 -4.02 -21.55
N LYS A 404 -33.49 -4.48 -22.81
CA LYS A 404 -34.13 -3.83 -23.96
C LYS A 404 -35.62 -3.55 -23.70
N ASN A 405 -36.06 -2.34 -24.05
CA ASN A 405 -37.44 -1.85 -23.89
C ASN A 405 -37.93 -1.70 -22.43
N CYS A 406 -37.03 -1.85 -21.46
CA CYS A 406 -37.31 -1.60 -20.05
C CYS A 406 -37.12 -0.11 -19.69
N ALA A 407 -38.10 0.49 -19.02
CA ALA A 407 -38.06 1.87 -18.55
C ALA A 407 -37.50 2.00 -17.12
N THR A 408 -37.73 1.01 -16.25
CA THR A 408 -37.11 0.90 -14.91
C THR A 408 -36.84 -0.55 -14.57
N CYS A 409 -35.73 -0.85 -13.92
CA CYS A 409 -35.35 -2.20 -13.51
C CYS A 409 -34.64 -2.21 -12.14
N THR A 410 -34.55 -3.39 -11.52
CA THR A 410 -33.72 -3.62 -10.32
C THR A 410 -32.46 -4.42 -10.62
N SER A 411 -32.41 -5.11 -11.77
CA SER A 411 -31.21 -5.71 -12.34
C SER A 411 -31.39 -5.86 -13.86
N GLY A 412 -30.33 -6.25 -14.60
CA GLY A 412 -30.38 -6.42 -16.05
C GLY A 412 -31.52 -7.34 -16.53
N ASP A 413 -31.83 -8.40 -15.78
CA ASP A 413 -32.92 -9.33 -16.05
C ASP A 413 -34.23 -9.07 -15.29
N SER A 414 -34.26 -8.09 -14.37
CA SER A 414 -35.43 -7.77 -13.53
C SER A 414 -36.02 -6.42 -13.88
N CYS A 415 -36.73 -6.35 -15.01
CA CYS A 415 -37.50 -5.17 -15.36
C CYS A 415 -38.72 -4.97 -14.44
N THR A 416 -39.01 -3.72 -14.08
CA THR A 416 -40.16 -3.32 -13.23
C THR A 416 -41.17 -2.43 -13.96
N SER A 417 -40.80 -1.75 -15.04
CA SER A 417 -41.73 -1.09 -15.96
C SER A 417 -41.17 -1.02 -17.39
N CYS A 418 -42.05 -1.05 -18.39
CA CYS A 418 -41.68 -1.04 -19.81
C CYS A 418 -41.88 0.33 -20.46
N VAL A 419 -41.17 0.59 -21.54
CA VAL A 419 -41.44 1.74 -22.42
C VAL A 419 -42.76 1.55 -23.18
N ASP A 420 -43.36 2.64 -23.63
CA ASP A 420 -44.64 2.61 -24.36
C ASP A 420 -44.58 1.66 -25.58
N GLY A 421 -45.65 0.87 -25.74
CA GLY A 421 -45.75 -0.17 -26.78
C GLY A 421 -45.33 -1.57 -26.33
N TYR A 422 -44.81 -1.73 -25.11
CA TYR A 422 -44.41 -3.00 -24.53
C TYR A 422 -45.15 -3.32 -23.23
N VAL A 423 -45.31 -4.61 -22.92
CA VAL A 423 -45.95 -5.12 -21.69
C VAL A 423 -44.93 -5.92 -20.89
N LEU A 424 -44.94 -5.72 -19.58
CA LEU A 424 -44.09 -6.45 -18.65
C LEU A 424 -44.59 -7.89 -18.47
N GLN A 425 -43.79 -8.86 -18.89
CA GLN A 425 -44.02 -10.29 -18.69
C GLN A 425 -42.77 -10.92 -18.07
N ASN A 426 -42.93 -11.60 -16.93
CA ASN A 426 -41.85 -12.35 -16.26
C ASN A 426 -40.52 -11.57 -16.07
N GLY A 427 -40.61 -10.26 -15.77
CA GLY A 427 -39.44 -9.39 -15.60
C GLY A 427 -38.81 -8.87 -16.90
N ARG A 428 -39.45 -9.08 -18.07
CA ARG A 428 -38.98 -8.61 -19.38
C ARG A 428 -40.09 -7.88 -20.14
N CYS A 429 -39.72 -7.05 -21.10
CA CYS A 429 -40.65 -6.22 -21.87
C CYS A 429 -40.90 -6.82 -23.27
N GLU A 430 -42.10 -7.33 -23.48
CA GLU A 430 -42.54 -7.95 -24.74
C GLU A 430 -43.45 -7.02 -25.53
N GLU A 431 -43.36 -7.07 -26.86
CA GLU A 431 -44.09 -6.17 -27.75
C GLU A 431 -45.60 -6.50 -27.76
N ILE A 432 -46.45 -5.48 -27.79
CA ILE A 432 -47.90 -5.68 -27.85
C ILE A 432 -48.30 -6.13 -29.26
N ILE A 433 -48.37 -7.46 -29.48
CA ILE A 433 -48.98 -8.03 -30.67
C ILE A 433 -50.50 -7.83 -30.59
N ILE A 434 -50.99 -6.73 -31.19
CA ILE A 434 -52.43 -6.51 -31.39
C ILE A 434 -52.92 -7.44 -32.50
N THR A 435 -53.32 -8.67 -32.15
CA THR A 435 -54.14 -9.50 -33.02
C THR A 435 -55.51 -8.85 -33.19
N THR A 436 -55.67 -8.08 -34.27
CA THR A 436 -56.95 -7.52 -34.70
C THR A 436 -57.88 -8.63 -35.20
N THR A 437 -58.60 -9.25 -34.28
CA THR A 437 -59.68 -10.17 -34.60
C THR A 437 -60.82 -9.41 -35.28
N THR A 438 -60.83 -9.41 -36.61
CA THR A 438 -61.91 -8.83 -37.41
C THR A 438 -63.16 -9.70 -37.25
N THR A 439 -64.11 -9.26 -36.43
CA THR A 439 -65.40 -9.95 -36.23
C THR A 439 -66.29 -9.77 -37.45
N GLU A 440 -66.25 -10.71 -38.40
CA GLU A 440 -67.30 -10.82 -39.42
C GLU A 440 -68.60 -11.33 -38.79
N ASN A 441 -69.64 -10.48 -38.78
CA ASN A 441 -70.99 -10.87 -38.38
C ASN A 441 -71.63 -11.74 -39.46
N VAL A 442 -71.42 -13.06 -39.40
CA VAL A 442 -72.18 -14.03 -40.21
C VAL A 442 -73.45 -14.42 -39.45
N SER A 443 -74.61 -14.09 -40.05
CA SER A 443 -75.92 -14.44 -39.51
C SER A 443 -76.18 -15.94 -39.64
N THR A 444 -76.55 -16.58 -38.54
CA THR A 444 -76.86 -18.02 -38.50
C THR A 444 -78.25 -18.32 -39.06
N THR A 445 -78.28 -19.22 -40.05
CA THR A 445 -79.44 -20.08 -40.34
C THR A 445 -79.03 -21.53 -40.16
N THR A 446 -79.80 -22.24 -39.35
CA THR A 446 -79.55 -23.60 -38.85
C THR A 446 -79.89 -24.66 -39.89
N GLU A 447 -79.01 -25.66 -40.12
CA GLU A 447 -79.46 -27.02 -40.44
C GLU A 447 -78.41 -28.11 -40.06
N VAL A 448 -78.84 -28.97 -39.13
CA VAL A 448 -78.48 -30.35 -38.75
C VAL A 448 -77.18 -31.04 -39.25
N GLU A 449 -76.46 -31.57 -38.25
CA GLU A 449 -75.55 -32.75 -38.19
C GLU A 449 -75.21 -33.56 -39.47
N THR A 450 -73.92 -33.88 -39.68
CA THR A 450 -73.38 -35.25 -39.46
C THR A 450 -71.83 -35.36 -39.52
N GLU A 451 -71.36 -36.45 -38.91
CA GLU A 451 -70.01 -37.04 -38.73
C GLU A 451 -68.85 -36.78 -39.73
N THR A 452 -67.69 -36.42 -39.15
CA THR A 452 -66.30 -36.94 -39.31
C THR A 452 -65.61 -37.15 -40.69
N GLU A 453 -64.27 -37.27 -40.61
CA GLU A 453 -63.28 -37.55 -41.68
C GLU A 453 -62.97 -36.38 -42.64
N SER A 454 -61.80 -36.28 -43.30
CA SER A 454 -60.41 -36.76 -43.08
C SER A 454 -59.49 -36.09 -44.12
N VAL A 455 -58.16 -36.35 -44.14
CA VAL A 455 -57.21 -36.07 -45.28
C VAL A 455 -56.99 -34.57 -45.62
N SER A 456 -55.84 -33.92 -45.42
CA SER A 456 -54.43 -34.14 -45.85
C SER A 456 -54.11 -33.80 -47.33
N VAL A 457 -52.80 -33.67 -47.66
CA VAL A 457 -52.18 -33.23 -48.94
C VAL A 457 -52.12 -31.69 -49.12
N SER A 458 -51.00 -30.96 -49.01
CA SER A 458 -49.59 -31.07 -49.45
C SER A 458 -49.31 -30.34 -50.78
N THR A 459 -48.28 -29.47 -50.79
CA THR A 459 -47.12 -29.36 -51.73
C THR A 459 -46.32 -28.10 -51.36
N GLU A 460 -45.11 -28.25 -50.84
CA GLU A 460 -43.81 -28.04 -51.54
C GLU A 460 -43.47 -26.54 -51.74
N SER A 461 -42.41 -25.98 -51.14
CA SER A 461 -40.95 -26.30 -51.19
C SER A 461 -40.24 -25.34 -52.15
N GLU A 462 -39.32 -24.52 -51.63
CA GLU A 462 -37.89 -24.80 -51.77
C GLU A 462 -37.09 -24.13 -50.63
N GLU A 463 -36.04 -24.83 -50.23
CA GLU A 463 -34.98 -24.50 -49.25
C GLU A 463 -33.82 -23.74 -49.96
N PRO A 464 -32.59 -23.54 -49.41
CA PRO A 464 -32.02 -23.84 -48.08
C PRO A 464 -31.45 -22.54 -47.40
N THR A 465 -30.66 -22.49 -46.31
CA THR A 465 -29.84 -23.49 -45.59
C THR A 465 -29.81 -23.19 -44.07
N GLU A 466 -30.17 -24.20 -43.30
CA GLU A 466 -29.53 -24.67 -42.05
C GLU A 466 -27.97 -24.66 -42.06
N SER A 467 -27.18 -24.97 -41.03
CA SER A 467 -27.24 -25.09 -39.54
C SER A 467 -25.83 -25.59 -39.08
N VAL A 468 -25.46 -25.94 -37.83
CA VAL A 468 -26.05 -25.86 -36.48
C VAL A 468 -24.90 -25.76 -35.44
N SER A 469 -25.20 -25.42 -34.18
CA SER A 469 -24.29 -25.52 -33.02
C SER A 469 -23.95 -26.97 -32.63
N VAL A 470 -22.71 -27.26 -32.19
CA VAL A 470 -22.43 -28.47 -31.38
C VAL A 470 -21.46 -28.16 -30.24
N SER A 471 -21.80 -28.67 -29.06
CA SER A 471 -20.98 -28.73 -27.85
C SER A 471 -20.72 -30.20 -27.48
N THR A 472 -19.54 -30.53 -26.91
CA THR A 472 -19.34 -31.54 -25.83
C THR A 472 -17.86 -31.72 -25.39
N GLU A 473 -17.66 -31.73 -24.07
CA GLU A 473 -16.79 -32.56 -23.18
C GLU A 473 -15.32 -32.98 -23.48
N ASN A 474 -14.64 -33.34 -22.37
CA ASN A 474 -13.22 -33.68 -22.17
C ASN A 474 -12.70 -34.98 -22.85
N GLU A 475 -11.40 -35.03 -23.18
CA GLU A 475 -10.34 -35.74 -22.42
C GLU A 475 -8.92 -35.49 -23.01
N GLU A 476 -7.85 -35.71 -22.22
CA GLU A 476 -6.44 -35.68 -22.67
C GLU A 476 -6.07 -36.90 -23.54
N PRO A 477 -5.02 -36.82 -24.37
CA PRO A 477 -3.75 -37.46 -23.96
C PRO A 477 -2.47 -36.71 -24.38
N THR A 478 -1.32 -37.32 -24.02
CA THR A 478 0.03 -36.73 -23.96
C THR A 478 0.89 -36.77 -25.23
N GLU A 479 1.95 -35.93 -25.18
CA GLU A 479 3.28 -36.07 -25.81
C GLU A 479 3.54 -35.77 -27.32
N SER A 480 4.30 -34.68 -27.51
CA SER A 480 5.67 -34.65 -28.08
C SER A 480 5.95 -33.96 -29.44
N VAL A 481 7.18 -33.42 -29.50
CA VAL A 481 7.98 -32.95 -30.66
C VAL A 481 7.76 -31.52 -31.17
N SER A 482 8.91 -30.87 -31.42
CA SER A 482 9.16 -29.48 -31.79
C SER A 482 9.10 -29.18 -33.30
N VAL A 483 8.93 -27.89 -33.66
CA VAL A 483 9.94 -27.05 -34.36
C VAL A 483 9.39 -25.62 -34.54
N SER A 484 10.30 -24.65 -34.57
CA SER A 484 10.10 -23.19 -34.61
C SER A 484 9.83 -22.58 -36.00
N THR A 485 9.09 -21.46 -36.05
CA THR A 485 9.26 -20.36 -37.04
C THR A 485 8.65 -19.05 -36.49
N GLU A 486 9.20 -17.91 -36.94
CA GLU A 486 8.87 -16.54 -36.50
C GLU A 486 7.69 -15.91 -37.29
N ASN A 487 7.03 -14.92 -36.67
CA ASN A 487 6.55 -13.62 -37.21
C ASN A 487 5.59 -12.98 -36.18
N GLU A 488 5.96 -11.87 -35.54
CA GLU A 488 5.80 -10.45 -35.96
C GLU A 488 4.40 -9.86 -35.68
N GLU A 489 4.41 -8.74 -34.95
CA GLU A 489 3.24 -7.93 -34.60
C GLU A 489 2.87 -6.92 -35.70
N PRO A 490 1.60 -6.47 -35.78
CA PRO A 490 1.24 -5.28 -36.53
C PRO A 490 1.34 -4.02 -35.65
N THR A 491 2.31 -3.14 -35.95
CA THR A 491 2.27 -1.75 -35.49
C THR A 491 1.76 -0.86 -36.61
N GLU A 492 0.66 -0.12 -36.37
CA GLU A 492 0.25 0.96 -37.28
C GLU A 492 1.22 2.14 -37.15
N SER A 493 1.76 2.59 -38.29
CA SER A 493 2.58 3.79 -38.38
C SER A 493 1.95 4.78 -39.36
N VAL A 494 1.79 6.04 -38.92
CA VAL A 494 1.58 7.18 -39.82
C VAL A 494 2.93 7.83 -40.05
N SER A 495 3.32 7.92 -41.31
CA SER A 495 4.68 8.27 -41.75
C SER A 495 4.77 9.68 -42.32
N ILE A 496 5.85 10.39 -41.98
CA ILE A 496 6.42 11.46 -42.81
C ILE A 496 7.95 11.29 -42.85
N SER A 497 8.46 11.06 -44.07
CA SER A 497 9.86 10.99 -44.49
C SER A 497 10.58 12.35 -44.32
N THR A 498 11.90 12.57 -44.38
CA THR A 498 13.11 11.88 -44.92
C THR A 498 14.33 12.64 -44.31
N GLU A 499 15.62 12.24 -44.34
CA GLU A 499 16.37 11.15 -45.02
C GLU A 499 17.65 10.79 -44.19
N ASN A 500 18.57 10.07 -44.82
CA ASN A 500 19.92 9.60 -44.42
C ASN A 500 20.88 10.70 -43.86
N GLU A 501 21.94 10.42 -43.08
CA GLU A 501 22.95 9.35 -43.21
C GLU A 501 23.48 8.81 -41.86
N GLU A 502 23.94 7.55 -41.90
CA GLU A 502 24.83 6.94 -40.91
C GLU A 502 26.30 7.20 -41.33
N PRO A 503 27.30 7.17 -40.41
CA PRO A 503 27.90 5.85 -40.15
C PRO A 503 28.39 5.57 -38.72
N THR A 504 28.35 4.28 -38.40
CA THR A 504 29.21 3.47 -37.50
C THR A 504 30.43 4.09 -36.79
N GLU A 505 30.58 3.67 -35.53
CA GLU A 505 31.77 3.54 -34.67
C GLU A 505 33.18 3.90 -35.18
N SER A 506 33.98 4.51 -34.29
CA SER A 506 35.24 3.86 -33.85
C SER A 506 35.78 4.43 -32.53
N VAL A 507 36.40 3.55 -31.73
CA VAL A 507 37.13 3.90 -30.51
C VAL A 507 38.56 4.32 -30.85
N SER A 508 39.04 5.42 -30.26
CA SER A 508 40.48 5.63 -30.05
C SER A 508 40.75 6.54 -28.84
N VAL A 509 41.55 6.06 -27.89
CA VAL A 509 42.09 6.84 -26.78
C VAL A 509 43.49 7.31 -27.16
N SER A 510 43.77 8.60 -26.98
CA SER A 510 45.12 9.17 -27.00
C SER A 510 45.21 10.31 -25.99
N THR A 511 45.98 10.10 -24.92
CA THR A 511 46.35 11.12 -23.94
C THR A 511 47.59 11.89 -24.40
N GLU A 512 47.63 13.21 -24.27
CA GLU A 512 48.74 13.89 -23.58
C GLU A 512 48.39 15.34 -23.18
N ASN A 513 49.15 15.86 -22.22
CA ASN A 513 48.91 17.13 -21.51
C ASN A 513 49.20 18.37 -22.37
N GLU A 514 48.51 19.49 -22.08
CA GLU A 514 49.16 20.68 -21.51
C GLU A 514 48.12 21.53 -20.75
N GLU A 515 48.38 21.79 -19.47
CA GLU A 515 47.96 23.00 -18.76
C GLU A 515 49.25 23.60 -18.19
N PRO A 516 49.39 24.95 -18.07
CA PRO A 516 49.21 25.49 -16.72
C PRO A 516 48.78 26.98 -16.61
N THR A 517 48.20 27.32 -15.44
CA THR A 517 48.40 28.59 -14.66
C THR A 517 47.93 29.94 -15.24
N GLU A 518 47.56 30.98 -14.48
CA GLU A 518 47.45 31.28 -13.03
C GLU A 518 46.01 31.82 -12.75
N SER A 519 45.31 31.60 -11.63
CA SER A 519 45.63 31.60 -10.19
C SER A 519 45.81 32.98 -9.53
N VAL A 520 45.22 33.12 -8.33
CA VAL A 520 45.56 33.96 -7.15
C VAL A 520 44.28 34.40 -6.41
N SER A 521 44.37 34.46 -5.08
CA SER A 521 43.28 34.27 -4.12
C SER A 521 43.47 35.11 -2.84
N ILE A 522 42.76 34.77 -1.74
CA ILE A 522 42.92 35.24 -0.32
C ILE A 522 42.47 36.73 -0.08
N SER A 523 41.91 37.21 1.05
CA SER A 523 41.80 36.70 2.45
C SER A 523 40.66 37.37 3.29
N THR A 524 40.02 36.58 4.18
CA THR A 524 39.81 36.76 5.67
C THR A 524 39.21 38.06 6.29
N GLU A 525 38.65 38.17 7.53
CA GLU A 525 38.67 37.40 8.81
C GLU A 525 37.36 37.49 9.67
N ASN A 526 37.13 36.46 10.51
CA ASN A 526 36.67 36.37 11.94
C ASN A 526 35.55 37.23 12.59
N GLU A 527 34.71 36.57 13.42
CA GLU A 527 34.87 36.55 14.91
C GLU A 527 34.16 35.32 15.58
N GLU A 528 34.62 34.91 16.77
CA GLU A 528 34.04 33.83 17.61
C GLU A 528 32.88 34.33 18.53
N PRO A 529 32.33 33.50 19.45
CA PRO A 529 32.94 33.47 20.78
C PRO A 529 33.14 32.06 21.40
N THR A 530 33.93 32.03 22.47
CA THR A 530 34.64 30.88 23.04
C THR A 530 33.97 30.24 24.28
N GLU A 531 34.57 29.14 24.74
CA GLU A 531 34.24 28.25 25.86
C GLU A 531 34.10 28.89 27.27
N SER A 532 33.24 28.31 28.12
CA SER A 532 33.43 28.31 29.59
C SER A 532 32.74 27.10 30.25
N GLY A 533 33.37 26.50 31.27
CA GLY A 533 32.95 25.21 31.84
C GLY A 533 32.41 25.25 33.29
N SER A 534 31.69 24.18 33.64
CA SER A 534 31.53 23.54 34.97
C SER A 534 31.46 24.38 36.27
N VAL A 535 30.33 24.29 37.01
CA VAL A 535 30.27 23.96 38.46
C VAL A 535 28.93 23.25 38.78
N SER A 536 28.96 22.38 39.78
CA SER A 536 27.92 21.45 40.29
C SER A 536 27.03 21.98 41.44
N THR A 537 25.82 21.43 41.54
CA THR A 537 25.03 21.14 42.79
C THR A 537 24.08 19.98 42.43
N GLU A 538 24.19 18.75 42.93
CA GLU A 538 23.87 18.23 44.27
C GLU A 538 22.41 18.38 44.75
N ASN A 539 21.97 17.34 45.49
CA ASN A 539 20.68 17.07 46.12
C ASN A 539 19.56 16.49 45.24
N ASP A 540 18.80 15.49 45.68
CA ASP A 540 19.11 14.42 46.66
C ASP A 540 18.03 13.33 46.50
N GLU A 541 18.33 12.10 46.93
CA GLU A 541 17.32 11.04 47.03
C GLU A 541 16.32 11.35 48.18
N PRO A 542 15.13 10.73 48.19
CA PRO A 542 15.03 9.64 49.16
C PRO A 542 14.33 8.38 48.65
N THR A 543 14.98 7.26 48.93
CA THR A 543 14.36 5.94 49.03
C THR A 543 13.34 5.90 50.17
N THR A 544 12.25 5.15 49.96
CA THR A 544 11.68 4.29 51.02
C THR A 544 11.14 3.01 50.39
N ASP A 545 11.74 1.88 50.77
CA ASP A 545 11.23 0.55 50.48
C ASP A 545 9.87 0.29 51.17
N ILE A 546 9.09 -0.68 50.67
CA ILE A 546 8.76 -1.95 51.37
C ILE A 546 7.75 -2.79 50.56
N GLU A 547 8.22 -3.98 50.19
CA GLU A 547 7.58 -5.32 50.18
C GLU A 547 6.15 -5.55 49.62
N THR A 548 6.11 -6.31 48.52
CA THR A 548 5.31 -7.53 48.26
C THR A 548 3.99 -7.80 49.00
N ASP A 549 2.94 -8.16 48.23
CA ASP A 549 2.27 -9.48 48.39
C ASP A 549 1.59 -9.93 47.08
N ASP A 550 1.30 -11.24 46.97
CA ASP A 550 0.58 -11.92 45.88
C ASP A 550 -0.94 -11.63 45.90
N GLY A 551 -1.67 -11.89 44.79
CA GLY A 551 -3.14 -11.96 44.86
C GLY A 551 -3.96 -11.89 43.57
N SER A 552 -4.08 -13.03 42.89
CA SER A 552 -5.14 -13.48 41.97
C SER A 552 -6.53 -12.78 41.90
N ASP A 553 -7.04 -12.74 40.66
CA ASP A 553 -8.41 -13.07 40.18
C ASP A 553 -9.62 -12.09 40.24
N SER A 554 -10.36 -12.17 39.12
CA SER A 554 -11.82 -12.06 38.91
C SER A 554 -12.52 -10.69 38.77
N ASP A 555 -13.10 -10.53 37.57
CA ASP A 555 -14.49 -10.19 37.23
C ASP A 555 -15.21 -8.93 37.79
N GLY A 556 -15.96 -8.28 36.89
CA GLY A 556 -17.35 -7.89 37.20
C GLY A 556 -17.75 -6.41 37.06
N ASP A 557 -18.29 -6.10 35.87
CA ASP A 557 -19.51 -5.31 35.61
C ASP A 557 -19.72 -3.85 36.11
N ASP A 558 -20.19 -3.04 35.16
CA ASP A 558 -21.23 -1.99 35.23
C ASP A 558 -21.19 -0.87 36.30
N ALA A 559 -21.13 0.37 35.80
CA ALA A 559 -22.18 1.37 36.10
C ALA A 559 -22.20 2.56 35.10
N GLU A 560 -23.28 2.65 34.35
CA GLU A 560 -23.72 3.82 33.59
C GLU A 560 -24.18 4.94 34.55
N LEU A 561 -23.79 6.21 34.29
CA LEU A 561 -24.41 7.38 34.92
C LEU A 561 -24.57 8.53 33.92
N THR A 562 -25.78 8.65 33.38
CA THR A 562 -26.32 9.89 32.81
C THR A 562 -26.82 10.81 33.91
N GLU A 563 -26.59 12.12 33.82
CA GLU A 563 -27.68 13.12 33.95
C GLU A 563 -27.20 14.53 33.56
N ALA A 564 -28.15 15.34 33.11
CA ALA A 564 -28.02 16.74 32.74
C ALA A 564 -29.35 17.46 33.14
N PRO A 565 -29.54 18.75 32.82
CA PRO A 565 -28.81 19.91 33.32
C PRO A 565 -29.75 20.85 34.10
N THR A 566 -29.23 21.96 34.65
CA THR A 566 -30.07 23.06 35.16
C THR A 566 -29.67 24.41 34.53
N GLU A 567 -30.63 25.03 33.85
CA GLU A 567 -30.57 26.43 33.40
C GLU A 567 -30.87 27.40 34.54
N LEU A 568 -30.30 28.60 34.48
CA LEU A 568 -30.92 29.85 34.94
C LEU A 568 -30.41 31.02 34.08
N GLY A 569 -31.34 31.77 33.46
CA GLY A 569 -31.11 33.14 32.99
C GLY A 569 -31.25 34.16 34.14
N ASP A 570 -31.34 35.48 33.93
CA ASP A 570 -31.43 36.29 32.70
C ASP A 570 -30.75 37.68 32.94
N ASP A 571 -30.52 38.44 31.86
CA ASP A 571 -30.50 39.91 31.66
C ASP A 571 -30.45 40.90 32.88
N GLU A 572 -29.73 42.04 32.86
CA GLU A 572 -29.95 43.19 31.96
C GLU A 572 -28.76 44.20 31.88
N ASN A 573 -28.39 44.54 30.64
CA ASN A 573 -28.38 45.88 30.01
C ASN A 573 -27.60 47.14 30.56
N SER A 574 -26.92 47.79 29.59
CA SER A 574 -26.78 49.24 29.35
C SER A 574 -25.58 50.08 29.86
N SER A 575 -24.83 50.59 28.85
CA SER A 575 -24.25 51.96 28.69
C SER A 575 -23.29 52.56 29.73
N ASP A 576 -22.09 52.95 29.27
CA ASP A 576 -21.79 54.38 28.98
C ASP A 576 -20.55 54.56 28.06
N ASN A 577 -20.21 55.80 27.69
CA ASN A 577 -19.60 56.20 26.42
C ASN A 577 -18.40 57.18 26.59
N GLU A 578 -17.37 57.11 25.73
CA GLU A 578 -16.29 58.08 25.37
C GLU A 578 -15.17 57.30 24.62
N GLY A 579 -14.59 57.64 23.45
CA GLY A 579 -13.86 58.87 23.05
C GLY A 579 -12.34 58.69 23.33
N GLU A 580 -11.34 58.74 22.42
CA GLU A 580 -11.17 59.15 21.01
C GLU A 580 -10.02 58.36 20.28
N LYS A 581 -10.00 58.40 18.93
CA LYS A 581 -8.85 58.41 17.94
C LYS A 581 -7.53 57.65 18.26
N GLU A 582 -6.93 56.91 17.32
CA GLU A 582 -6.14 57.51 16.22
C GLU A 582 -5.83 56.61 14.99
N THR A 583 -5.73 57.28 13.83
CA THR A 583 -4.98 56.97 12.59
C THR A 583 -5.20 55.67 11.80
N GLU A 584 -5.72 55.89 10.59
CA GLU A 584 -5.78 54.98 9.45
C GLU A 584 -4.47 55.02 8.62
N LYS A 585 -4.02 53.88 8.08
CA LYS A 585 -3.00 53.83 7.02
C LYS A 585 -3.32 52.74 5.99
N GLU A 586 -3.79 53.21 4.84
CA GLU A 586 -4.03 52.44 3.63
C GLU A 586 -2.74 51.83 3.06
N LYS A 587 -2.77 50.55 2.65
CA LYS A 587 -1.74 49.97 1.79
C LYS A 587 -2.34 48.96 0.82
N THR A 588 -2.28 49.31 -0.47
CA THR A 588 -2.82 48.55 -1.59
C THR A 588 -2.05 47.25 -1.83
N THR A 589 -2.75 46.14 -2.09
CA THR A 589 -2.14 44.84 -2.45
C THR A 589 -2.52 44.45 -3.87
N THR A 590 -1.50 44.25 -4.72
CA THR A 590 -1.66 43.84 -6.12
C THR A 590 -1.87 42.33 -6.22
N VAL A 591 -2.92 41.88 -6.92
CA VAL A 591 -3.21 40.45 -7.12
C VAL A 591 -2.54 39.95 -8.41
N THR A 592 -1.56 39.06 -8.26
CA THR A 592 -0.95 38.33 -9.39
C THR A 592 -1.66 36.99 -9.57
N LYS A 593 -2.35 36.81 -10.70
CA LYS A 593 -3.07 35.58 -11.03
C LYS A 593 -2.11 34.55 -11.61
N ILE A 594 -1.78 33.50 -10.84
CA ILE A 594 -1.06 32.32 -11.34
C ILE A 594 -2.11 31.37 -11.94
N THR A 595 -1.86 30.88 -13.15
CA THR A 595 -2.72 29.90 -13.83
C THR A 595 -1.94 28.61 -13.98
N THR A 596 -2.27 27.61 -13.16
CA THR A 596 -1.70 26.26 -13.26
C THR A 596 -2.53 25.44 -14.24
N VAL A 597 -1.90 24.88 -15.27
CA VAL A 597 -2.58 23.98 -16.23
C VAL A 597 -2.27 22.54 -15.82
N VAL A 598 -3.26 21.84 -15.28
CA VAL A 598 -3.17 20.41 -14.96
C VAL A 598 -3.77 19.60 -16.11
N LYS A 599 -3.08 18.53 -16.54
CA LYS A 599 -3.63 17.58 -17.51
C LYS A 599 -4.64 16.65 -16.81
N PRO A 600 -5.77 16.28 -17.45
CA PRO A 600 -6.66 15.27 -16.89
C PRO A 600 -5.92 13.92 -16.74
N LYS A 601 -6.10 13.25 -15.59
CA LYS A 601 -5.58 11.88 -15.36
C LYS A 601 -6.27 10.91 -16.34
N THR A 602 -5.52 9.93 -16.84
CA THR A 602 -5.99 8.99 -17.87
C THR A 602 -7.02 8.00 -17.31
N ALA A 603 -8.11 7.76 -18.03
CA ALA A 603 -9.13 6.79 -17.64
C ALA A 603 -8.57 5.36 -17.54
N ARG A 604 -9.07 4.61 -16.54
CA ARG A 604 -8.65 3.26 -16.17
C ARG A 604 -8.81 2.27 -17.33
N LYS A 605 -7.73 1.59 -17.73
CA LYS A 605 -7.87 0.31 -18.47
C LYS A 605 -8.23 -0.78 -17.45
N CYS A 606 -9.44 -1.31 -17.52
CA CYS A 606 -9.90 -2.35 -16.62
C CYS A 606 -9.07 -3.63 -16.76
N TYR A 607 -8.20 -3.90 -15.77
CA TYR A 607 -7.62 -5.22 -15.57
C TYR A 607 -8.52 -6.06 -14.66
N VAL A 608 -8.98 -7.19 -15.19
CA VAL A 608 -9.77 -8.17 -14.45
C VAL A 608 -8.83 -8.98 -13.56
N LYS A 609 -8.83 -8.71 -12.25
CA LYS A 609 -8.35 -9.70 -11.27
C LYS A 609 -9.31 -10.90 -11.34
N LYS A 610 -8.85 -12.02 -11.89
CA LYS A 610 -9.48 -13.32 -11.62
C LYS A 610 -8.99 -13.79 -10.25
N HIS A 611 -9.94 -14.21 -9.42
CA HIS A 611 -9.68 -14.96 -8.18
C HIS A 611 -9.16 -16.36 -8.50
#